data_AF-A0A0C9XDT3-F1
#
_entry.id   AF-A0A0C9XDT3-F1
#
_cell.length_a   1.000
_cell.length_b   1.000
_cell.length_c   1.000
_cell.angle_alpha   90.00
_cell.angle_beta   90.00
_cell.angle_gamma   90.00
#
_symmetry.space_group_name_H-M   'P 1'
#
loop_
_entity.id
_entity.type
_entity.pdbx_description
1 polymer ?
#
loop_
_entity_poly.entity_id
_entity_poly.type
_entity_poly.pdbx_seq_one_letter_code
_entity_poly.pdbx_strand_id
1 'polypeptide(L)' 'LSVYHRIYLKDNALKSINPIYSNDRSISRILFKSITPPRNVASQQRHLRKVEGF' A
#
# COMPACT_ATOMS: atom_id res chain seq x y z
N LEU A 1 -7.30 -9.46 9.15
CA LEU A 1 -7.16 -9.41 7.69
C LEU A 1 -6.10 -8.37 7.34
N SER A 2 -5.02 -8.82 6.71
CA SER A 2 -3.91 -7.98 6.27
C SER A 2 -3.98 -7.81 4.76
N VAL A 3 -3.77 -6.60 4.26
CA VAL A 3 -3.69 -6.32 2.83
C VAL A 3 -2.23 -6.08 2.50
N TYR A 4 -1.71 -6.82 1.53
CA TYR A 4 -0.37 -6.62 0.98
C TYR A 4 -0.48 -5.85 -0.32
N HIS A 5 0.38 -4.86 -0.51
CA HIS A 5 0.37 -4.02 -1.72
C HIS A 5 1.78 -3.74 -2.22
N ARG A 6 1.84 -3.40 -3.52
CA ARG A 6 3.06 -3.00 -4.23
C ARG A 6 2.72 -1.80 -5.11
N ILE A 7 3.62 -0.83 -5.19
CA ILE A 7 3.42 0.38 -6.01
C ILE A 7 4.28 0.24 -7.26
N TYR A 8 3.67 0.40 -8.43
CA TYR A 8 4.37 0.35 -9.70
C TYR A 8 4.39 1.74 -10.34
N LEU A 9 5.56 2.16 -10.83
CA LEU A 9 5.72 3.35 -11.65
C LEU A 9 6.33 2.93 -12.99
N LYS A 10 5.54 3.03 -14.07
CA LYS A 10 5.85 2.67 -15.47
C LYS A 10 6.64 1.37 -15.65
N ASP A 11 7.92 1.37 -15.33
CA ASP A 11 8.84 0.27 -15.60
C ASP A 11 9.39 -0.40 -14.32
N ASN A 12 9.17 0.20 -13.13
CA ASN A 12 9.77 -0.29 -11.88
C ASN A 12 8.80 -0.24 -10.68
N ALA A 13 8.98 -1.20 -9.77
CA ALA A 13 8.34 -1.15 -8.47
C ALA A 13 8.98 -0.05 -7.61
N LEU A 14 8.15 0.87 -7.11
CA LEU A 14 8.62 1.91 -6.20
C LEU A 14 8.91 1.30 -4.82
N LYS A 15 9.94 1.84 -4.18
CA LYS A 15 10.20 1.56 -2.77
C LYS A 15 9.06 2.16 -1.95
N SER A 16 8.42 1.33 -1.14
CA SER A 16 7.40 1.81 -0.20
C SER A 16 8.05 2.55 0.97
N ILE A 17 7.28 3.45 1.59
CA ILE A 17 7.67 4.13 2.83
C ILE A 17 7.84 3.14 3.99
N ASN A 18 6.97 2.12 4.08
CA ASN A 18 6.92 1.19 5.21
C ASN A 18 7.07 -0.28 4.75
N PRO A 19 8.24 -0.66 4.21
CA PRO A 19 8.46 -2.01 3.68
C PRO A 19 8.43 -3.06 4.78
N ILE A 20 7.85 -4.22 4.49
CA ILE A 20 7.83 -5.35 5.44
C ILE A 20 9.12 -6.17 5.32
N TYR A 21 9.60 -6.35 4.10
CA TYR A 21 10.73 -7.20 3.81
C TYR A 21 11.97 -6.35 3.57
N SER A 22 13.09 -6.74 4.18
CA SER A 22 14.39 -6.12 3.96
C SER A 22 14.92 -6.36 2.54
N ASN A 23 14.66 -7.56 2.00
CA ASN A 23 15.08 -7.96 0.67
C ASN A 23 14.23 -7.31 -0.44
N ASP A 24 12.92 -7.17 -0.22
CA ASP A 24 12.00 -6.54 -1.16
C ASP A 24 11.30 -5.34 -0.53
N ARG A 25 11.92 -4.17 -0.70
CA ARG A 25 11.44 -2.90 -0.14
C ARG A 25 10.26 -2.29 -0.92
N SER A 26 9.74 -2.98 -1.92
CA SER A 26 8.57 -2.52 -2.67
C SER A 26 7.25 -3.10 -2.17
N ILE A 27 7.32 -4.12 -1.28
CA ILE A 27 6.14 -4.77 -0.69
C ILE A 27 5.87 -4.22 0.71
N SER A 28 4.62 -3.80 0.90
CA SER A 28 4.14 -3.24 2.16
C SER A 28 2.80 -3.80 2.59
N ARG A 29 2.42 -3.52 3.84
CA ARG A 29 1.20 -4.03 4.44
C ARG A 29 0.46 -2.96 5.18
N ILE A 30 -0.85 -2.95 4.97
CA ILE A 30 -1.81 -2.20 5.77
C ILE A 30 -2.80 -3.14 6.45
N LEU A 31 -3.36 -2.67 7.54
CA LEU A 31 -4.44 -3.38 8.22
C LEU A 31 -5.74 -3.11 7.46
N PHE A 32 -6.51 -4.14 7.11
CA PHE A 32 -7.79 -3.91 6.40
C PHE A 32 -8.76 -3.00 7.19
N LYS A 33 -8.65 -3.01 8.52
CA LYS A 33 -9.45 -2.16 9.43
C LYS A 33 -9.08 -0.66 9.34
N SER A 34 -7.90 -0.30 8.82
CA SER A 34 -7.50 1.10 8.65
C SER A 34 -8.15 1.77 7.44
N ILE A 35 -8.79 0.98 6.56
CA ILE A 35 -9.53 1.48 5.40
C ILE A 35 -10.94 1.85 5.86
N THR A 36 -11.25 3.14 5.77
CA THR A 36 -12.56 3.68 6.12
C THR A 36 -13.64 3.08 5.22
N PRO A 37 -14.79 2.64 5.78
CA PRO A 37 -15.95 2.26 4.96
C PRO A 37 -16.42 3.43 4.06
N PRO A 38 -16.96 3.14 2.87
CA PRO A 38 -17.15 1.83 2.25
C PRO A 38 -15.83 1.26 1.73
N ARG A 39 -15.50 0.01 2.07
CA ARG A 39 -14.20 -0.64 1.75
C ARG A 39 -14.08 -1.05 0.28
N ASN A 40 -14.34 -0.12 -0.63
CA ASN A 40 -14.24 -0.27 -2.07
C ASN A 40 -12.82 0.06 -2.58
N VAL A 41 -12.56 -0.21 -3.85
CA VAL A 41 -11.22 0.03 -4.45
C VAL A 41 -10.78 1.49 -4.33
N ALA A 42 -11.70 2.45 -4.46
CA ALA A 42 -11.37 3.87 -4.33
C ALA A 42 -10.91 4.25 -2.90
N SER A 43 -11.60 3.76 -1.87
CA SER A 43 -11.22 3.96 -0.46
C SER A 43 -9.86 3.34 -0.14
N GLN A 44 -9.59 2.16 -0.72
CA GLN A 44 -8.32 1.45 -0.58
C GLN A 44 -7.20 2.24 -1.24
N GLN A 45 -7.37 2.65 -2.50
CA GLN A 45 -6.39 3.45 -3.23
C GLN A 45 -6.10 4.77 -2.52
N ARG A 46 -7.13 5.46 -2.01
CA ARG A 46 -6.96 6.70 -1.24
C ARG A 46 -6.18 6.48 0.04
N HIS A 47 -6.48 5.40 0.78
CA HIS A 47 -5.75 5.05 1.99
C HIS A 47 -4.29 4.70 1.68
N LEU A 48 -4.04 3.92 0.63
CA LEU A 48 -2.70 3.55 0.19
C LEU A 48 -1.88 4.78 -0.21
N ARG A 49 -2.43 5.70 -1.01
CA ARG A 49 -1.76 6.97 -1.35
C ARG A 49 -1.37 7.75 -0.11
N LYS A 50 -2.29 7.89 0.85
CA LYS A 50 -2.03 8.58 2.13
C LYS A 50 -0.90 7.95 2.95
N VAL A 51 -0.86 6.62 3.04
CA VAL A 51 0.19 5.89 3.79
C VAL A 51 1.54 5.97 3.10
N GLU A 52 1.54 6.06 1.78
CA GLU A 52 2.73 6.08 0.93
C GLU A 52 3.15 7.50 0.52
N GLY A 53 2.50 8.54 1.05
CA GLY A 53 2.90 9.94 0.86
C GLY A 53 2.60 10.54 -0.52
N PHE A 54 1.62 9.99 -1.25
CA PHE A 54 1.13 10.50 -2.55
C PHE A 54 -0.13 11.35 -2.43
#